data_AF-A0A8H7RKD8-F1
#
_entry.id   AF-A0A8H7RKD8-F1
#
_cell.length_a   1.000
_cell.length_b   1.000
_cell.length_c   1.000
_cell.angle_alpha   90.00
_cell.angle_beta   90.00
_cell.angle_gamma   90.00
#
_symmetry.space_group_name_H-M   'P 1'
#
loop_
_entity.id
_entity.type
_entity.pdbx_description
1 polymer ?
#
loop_
_entity_poly.entity_id
_entity_poly.type
_entity_poly.pdbx_seq_one_letter_code
_entity_poly.pdbx_strand_id
1 'polypeptide(L)'
;MKNNNGNLEEEPPSYDHAFQSNIDPDNQVYRLGKYRDASFDSFERGEMFVQAFSNQIDAFPIMQAQEVGQRGFLNTIQIDTNIQNNQLFKHIKANLQNPAYVVEQPDNVRFWPAFRPNCGPLEDFDATALASHPFLKIAEYNGQNQYENQTMTQHYFEITVQQAGPDVVMAIGLCTRPFPIFRMPGWNKFSVGYHSDDGHKFCDDATGGQPFGPSWTVGDTVGCLYSPETGNVTFTLNGIIAGQAFSGLVRHHYFPSIGADGPAQIQVNFGRQPFKYSIENWAGQYI
;
A
#
# COMPACT_ATOMS: atom_id res chain seq x y z
N MET A 1 38.81 0.46 10.28
CA MET A 1 38.21 -0.39 11.33
C MET A 1 37.38 0.47 12.26
N LYS A 2 36.07 0.52 12.03
CA LYS A 2 35.03 0.63 13.05
C LYS A 2 33.89 -0.25 12.54
N ASN A 3 33.91 -1.50 13.01
CA ASN A 3 32.76 -2.39 12.99
C ASN A 3 31.70 -1.82 13.94
N ASN A 4 30.46 -1.84 13.50
CA ASN A 4 29.30 -2.26 14.29
C ASN A 4 28.29 -2.74 13.24
N ASN A 5 28.49 -3.96 12.73
CA ASN A 5 27.81 -5.16 13.22
C ASN A 5 26.30 -5.01 13.08
N GLY A 6 25.77 -5.63 12.02
CA GLY A 6 24.35 -5.84 11.87
C GLY A 6 23.78 -6.59 13.06
N ASN A 7 22.60 -6.14 13.46
CA ASN A 7 21.45 -6.99 13.67
C ASN A 7 20.22 -6.16 13.28
N LEU A 8 19.88 -6.23 11.99
CA LEU A 8 18.56 -5.87 11.44
C LEU A 8 17.66 -7.13 11.37
N GLU A 9 18.04 -8.21 12.07
CA GLU A 9 17.39 -9.53 12.01
C GLU A 9 16.20 -9.70 12.99
N GLU A 10 15.70 -8.64 13.64
CA GLU A 10 14.62 -8.74 14.64
C GLU A 10 13.49 -7.68 14.52
N GLU A 11 12.93 -7.35 13.35
CA GLU A 11 11.66 -6.58 13.37
C GLU A 11 10.57 -7.07 12.42
N PRO A 12 9.55 -7.72 13.01
CA PRO A 12 8.16 -7.46 12.71
C PRO A 12 7.33 -7.20 13.99
N PRO A 13 6.14 -6.57 13.91
CA PRO A 13 5.82 -5.18 13.55
C PRO A 13 5.99 -4.21 14.75
N SER A 14 5.81 -2.90 14.52
CA SER A 14 5.84 -1.81 15.54
C SER A 14 4.77 -1.88 16.64
N TYR A 15 4.11 -3.03 16.80
CA TYR A 15 2.96 -3.24 17.68
C TYR A 15 3.27 -3.08 19.17
N ASP A 16 4.52 -3.25 19.61
CA ASP A 16 4.91 -3.02 21.00
C ASP A 16 4.76 -1.54 21.41
N HIS A 17 4.78 -0.59 20.46
CA HIS A 17 4.43 0.81 20.73
C HIS A 17 2.91 1.04 20.85
N ALA A 18 2.10 0.34 20.04
CA ALA A 18 0.63 0.44 20.09
C ALA A 18 0.01 -0.31 21.29
N PHE A 19 0.68 -1.35 21.80
CA PHE A 19 0.25 -2.03 23.02
C PHE A 19 0.57 -1.19 24.28
N GLN A 20 1.67 -0.44 24.28
CA GLN A 20 2.02 0.46 25.38
C GLN A 20 1.12 1.70 25.46
N SER A 21 0.60 2.21 24.34
CA SER A 21 -0.34 3.34 24.34
C SER A 21 -1.71 2.99 24.93
N ASN A 22 -2.13 1.71 24.88
CA ASN A 22 -3.37 1.22 25.50
C ASN A 22 -3.27 1.02 27.03
N ILE A 23 -2.07 1.15 27.62
CA ILE A 23 -1.84 0.92 29.06
C ILE A 23 -1.57 2.24 29.80
N ASP A 24 -1.49 3.39 29.10
CA ASP A 24 -1.33 4.70 29.74
C ASP A 24 -2.66 5.17 30.36
N PRO A 25 -2.80 5.19 31.70
CA PRO A 25 -4.05 5.51 32.37
C PRO A 25 -4.50 6.97 32.16
N ASP A 26 -3.60 7.84 31.71
CA ASP A 26 -3.86 9.27 31.51
C ASP A 26 -3.94 9.67 30.03
N ASN A 27 -3.75 8.71 29.10
CA ASN A 27 -3.76 8.98 27.66
C ASN A 27 -2.78 10.11 27.26
N GLN A 28 -1.65 10.28 27.97
CA GLN A 28 -0.77 11.46 27.78
C GLN A 28 -0.05 11.44 26.43
N VAL A 29 0.22 10.25 25.90
CA VAL A 29 0.73 10.06 24.52
C VAL A 29 -0.25 10.65 23.48
N TYR A 30 -1.56 10.56 23.72
CA TYR A 30 -2.60 11.16 22.86
C TYR A 30 -2.74 12.68 23.03
N ARG A 31 -2.25 13.26 24.14
CA ARG A 31 -2.37 14.70 24.42
C ARG A 31 -1.24 15.55 23.84
N LEU A 32 -0.09 14.96 23.48
CA LEU A 32 1.13 15.72 23.20
C LEU A 32 1.75 15.54 21.80
N GLY A 33 1.16 14.76 20.87
CA GLY A 33 1.70 14.77 19.51
C GLY A 33 1.01 13.90 18.46
N LYS A 34 0.57 14.58 17.39
CA LYS A 34 0.42 14.11 16.00
C LYS A 34 -0.62 13.02 15.68
N TYR A 35 -1.89 13.43 15.55
CA TYR A 35 -2.94 12.68 14.82
C TYR A 35 -3.89 13.68 14.16
N ARG A 36 -3.46 14.31 13.07
CA ARG A 36 -4.36 15.21 12.31
C ARG A 36 -5.09 14.47 11.19
N ASP A 37 -4.67 13.24 10.89
CA ASP A 37 -4.94 12.44 9.70
C ASP A 37 -5.80 11.20 10.00
N ALA A 38 -5.50 10.40 11.02
CA ALA A 38 -6.31 9.23 11.38
C ALA A 38 -7.35 9.56 12.49
N SER A 39 -8.65 9.58 12.14
CA SER A 39 -9.69 9.68 13.18
C SER A 39 -9.77 8.40 14.02
N PHE A 40 -10.03 8.55 15.33
CA PHE A 40 -10.22 7.42 16.26
C PHE A 40 -11.25 6.42 15.72
N ASP A 41 -12.38 6.94 15.23
CA ASP A 41 -13.44 6.15 14.62
C ASP A 41 -12.96 5.37 13.38
N SER A 42 -12.04 5.92 12.57
CA SER A 42 -11.46 5.23 11.40
C SER A 42 -10.65 4.02 11.81
N PHE A 43 -9.79 4.21 12.82
CA PHE A 43 -8.94 3.15 13.35
C PHE A 43 -9.77 2.00 13.93
N GLU A 44 -10.73 2.29 14.81
CA GLU A 44 -11.59 1.25 15.41
C GLU A 44 -12.35 0.44 14.36
N ARG A 45 -12.91 1.12 13.33
CA ARG A 45 -13.56 0.44 12.21
C ARG A 45 -12.60 -0.45 11.44
N GLY A 46 -11.36 0.01 11.24
CA GLY A 46 -10.29 -0.77 10.59
C GLY A 46 -9.97 -2.05 11.35
N GLU A 47 -9.81 -1.97 12.67
CA GLU A 47 -9.52 -3.13 13.52
C GLU A 47 -10.68 -4.13 13.55
N MET A 48 -11.92 -3.64 13.72
CA MET A 48 -13.10 -4.49 13.64
C MET A 48 -13.23 -5.20 12.30
N PHE A 49 -12.92 -4.49 11.22
CA PHE A 49 -12.91 -5.05 9.87
C PHE A 49 -11.87 -6.17 9.75
N VAL A 50 -10.62 -5.93 10.17
CA VAL A 50 -9.55 -6.94 10.09
C VAL A 50 -9.93 -8.18 10.91
N GLN A 51 -10.51 -8.00 12.09
CA GLN A 51 -10.98 -9.10 12.92
C GLN A 51 -12.13 -9.88 12.27
N ALA A 52 -13.11 -9.19 11.67
CA ALA A 52 -14.27 -9.82 11.04
C ALA A 52 -13.90 -10.65 9.81
N PHE A 53 -12.84 -10.26 9.09
CA PHE A 53 -12.43 -10.90 7.84
C PHE A 53 -11.13 -11.69 7.94
N SER A 54 -10.61 -11.93 9.15
CA SER A 54 -9.31 -12.59 9.38
C SER A 54 -9.17 -13.95 8.67
N ASN A 55 -10.26 -14.72 8.56
CA ASN A 55 -10.25 -16.04 7.93
C ASN A 55 -10.16 -15.99 6.40
N GLN A 56 -10.34 -14.82 5.79
CA GLN A 56 -10.20 -14.62 4.34
C GLN A 56 -8.81 -14.10 3.96
N ILE A 57 -8.08 -13.58 4.93
CA ILE A 57 -6.70 -13.12 4.76
C ILE A 57 -5.84 -14.34 4.42
N ASP A 58 -4.88 -14.15 3.50
CA ASP A 58 -3.96 -15.19 3.00
C ASP A 58 -4.59 -16.36 2.24
N ALA A 59 -5.89 -16.30 1.94
CA ALA A 59 -6.48 -17.24 1.01
C ALA A 59 -5.76 -17.12 -0.35
N PHE A 60 -5.18 -18.22 -0.82
CA PHE A 60 -4.42 -18.21 -2.07
C PHE A 60 -5.31 -17.76 -3.25
N PRO A 61 -4.94 -16.71 -3.99
CA PRO A 61 -5.79 -16.09 -5.00
C PRO A 61 -5.70 -16.86 -6.33
N ILE A 62 -6.26 -18.06 -6.35
CA ILE A 62 -6.09 -19.03 -7.44
C ILE A 62 -6.56 -18.51 -8.80
N MET A 63 -7.68 -17.78 -8.83
CA MET A 63 -8.24 -17.21 -10.06
C MET A 63 -7.30 -16.15 -10.65
N GLN A 64 -6.79 -15.25 -9.82
CA GLN A 64 -5.85 -14.20 -10.22
C GLN A 64 -4.52 -14.81 -10.70
N ALA A 65 -4.02 -15.84 -9.99
CA ALA A 65 -2.80 -16.54 -10.38
C ALA A 65 -2.94 -17.19 -11.76
N GLN A 66 -4.04 -17.91 -11.99
CA GLN A 66 -4.34 -18.55 -13.28
C GLN A 66 -4.52 -17.54 -14.41
N GLU A 67 -5.20 -16.42 -14.16
CA GLU A 67 -5.41 -15.39 -15.18
C GLU A 67 -4.09 -14.79 -15.66
N VAL A 68 -3.21 -14.45 -14.71
CA VAL A 68 -1.84 -13.96 -15.01
C VAL A 68 -1.04 -15.01 -15.77
N GLY A 69 -1.04 -16.28 -15.34
CA GLY A 69 -0.33 -17.35 -16.03
C GLY A 69 -0.83 -17.63 -17.47
N GLN A 70 -2.11 -17.35 -17.75
CA GLN A 70 -2.70 -17.57 -19.08
C GLN A 70 -2.53 -16.38 -20.04
N ARG A 71 -2.64 -15.16 -19.50
CA ARG A 71 -2.72 -13.93 -20.32
C ARG A 71 -1.47 -13.08 -20.24
N GLY A 72 -0.57 -13.38 -19.32
CA GLY A 72 0.60 -12.56 -18.98
C GLY A 72 0.25 -11.42 -18.04
N PHE A 73 1.24 -10.98 -17.27
CA PHE A 73 1.03 -10.03 -16.16
C PHE A 73 0.54 -8.66 -16.63
N LEU A 74 1.16 -8.09 -17.67
CA LEU A 74 0.81 -6.76 -18.19
C LEU A 74 -0.56 -6.71 -18.89
N ASN A 75 -1.15 -7.86 -19.23
CA ASN A 75 -2.48 -7.91 -19.85
C ASN A 75 -3.61 -8.07 -18.84
N THR A 76 -3.29 -8.32 -17.57
CA THR A 76 -4.26 -8.63 -16.51
C THR A 76 -4.21 -7.63 -15.37
N ILE A 77 -3.02 -7.15 -14.98
CA ILE A 77 -2.90 -6.24 -13.84
C ILE A 77 -3.52 -4.87 -14.16
N GLN A 78 -4.38 -4.41 -13.27
CA GLN A 78 -5.07 -3.12 -13.34
C GLN A 78 -5.50 -2.71 -11.93
N ILE A 79 -5.89 -1.46 -11.72
CA ILE A 79 -6.52 -1.04 -10.48
C ILE A 79 -7.91 -1.67 -10.36
N ASP A 80 -8.22 -2.25 -9.19
CA ASP A 80 -9.51 -2.88 -8.93
C ASP A 80 -10.60 -1.81 -8.74
N THR A 81 -11.58 -1.81 -9.63
CA THR A 81 -12.75 -0.91 -9.57
C THR A 81 -13.96 -1.55 -8.90
N ASN A 82 -13.96 -2.86 -8.67
CA ASN A 82 -15.12 -3.59 -8.13
C ASN A 82 -15.23 -3.42 -6.61
N ILE A 83 -14.12 -3.20 -5.92
CA ILE A 83 -14.08 -3.08 -4.45
C ILE A 83 -14.97 -1.94 -3.92
N GLN A 84 -15.15 -0.87 -4.70
CA GLN A 84 -16.02 0.25 -4.34
C GLN A 84 -17.52 -0.07 -4.39
N ASN A 85 -17.91 -1.08 -5.19
CA ASN A 85 -19.30 -1.53 -5.26
C ASN A 85 -19.65 -2.47 -4.11
N ASN A 86 -18.64 -2.96 -3.39
CA ASN A 86 -18.85 -3.88 -2.30
C ASN A 86 -19.25 -3.13 -1.02
N GLN A 87 -20.49 -3.37 -0.57
CA GLN A 87 -21.09 -2.65 0.56
C GLN A 87 -20.32 -2.81 1.87
N LEU A 88 -19.55 -3.90 2.02
CA LEU A 88 -18.77 -4.19 3.22
C LEU A 88 -17.37 -3.55 3.21
N PHE A 89 -16.86 -3.22 2.02
CA PHE A 89 -15.46 -2.80 1.84
C PHE A 89 -15.36 -1.35 1.40
N LYS A 90 -16.44 -0.71 0.96
CA LYS A 90 -16.45 0.69 0.52
C LYS A 90 -16.31 1.68 1.68
N HIS A 91 -15.77 2.86 1.39
CA HIS A 91 -15.77 3.98 2.33
C HIS A 91 -17.20 4.44 2.67
N ILE A 92 -17.47 4.80 3.93
CA ILE A 92 -18.83 5.14 4.39
C ILE A 92 -19.43 6.37 3.71
N LYS A 93 -18.57 7.35 3.36
CA LYS A 93 -18.93 8.53 2.58
C LYS A 93 -19.09 8.26 1.07
N ALA A 94 -18.61 7.11 0.58
CA ALA A 94 -18.61 6.82 -0.85
C ALA A 94 -19.94 6.22 -1.33
N ASN A 95 -20.40 6.69 -2.48
CA ASN A 95 -21.57 6.16 -3.19
C ASN A 95 -21.37 6.28 -4.71
N LEU A 96 -22.35 5.81 -5.49
CA LEU A 96 -22.26 5.80 -6.96
C LEU A 96 -22.09 7.21 -7.57
N GLN A 97 -22.63 8.25 -6.92
CA GLN A 97 -22.53 9.64 -7.38
C GLN A 97 -21.26 10.33 -6.86
N ASN A 98 -20.73 9.91 -5.72
CA ASN A 98 -19.52 10.43 -5.09
C ASN A 98 -18.63 9.26 -4.63
N PRO A 99 -17.93 8.60 -5.56
CA PRO A 99 -17.05 7.48 -5.23
C PRO A 99 -15.78 7.97 -4.51
N ALA A 100 -15.13 7.09 -3.74
CA ALA A 100 -13.86 7.40 -3.07
C ALA A 100 -12.71 7.59 -4.06
N TYR A 101 -12.74 6.86 -5.18
CA TYR A 101 -11.84 7.08 -6.30
C TYR A 101 -12.50 6.68 -7.62
N VAL A 102 -11.92 7.08 -8.75
CA VAL A 102 -12.27 6.54 -10.07
C VAL A 102 -11.00 6.24 -10.83
N VAL A 103 -11.07 5.29 -11.77
CA VAL A 103 -9.95 4.95 -12.66
C VAL A 103 -10.30 5.44 -14.06
N GLU A 104 -9.55 6.43 -14.54
CA GLU A 104 -9.61 6.96 -15.90
C GLU A 104 -8.54 6.26 -16.76
N GLN A 105 -8.82 6.06 -18.06
CA GLN A 105 -7.92 5.26 -18.89
C GLN A 105 -6.67 6.01 -19.34
N PRO A 106 -5.48 5.36 -19.35
CA PRO A 106 -5.20 3.99 -18.92
C PRO A 106 -4.38 3.94 -17.61
N ASP A 107 -5.02 3.82 -16.44
CA ASP A 107 -4.39 3.75 -15.10
C ASP A 107 -4.17 5.11 -14.38
N ASN A 108 -5.03 6.09 -14.65
CA ASN A 108 -5.07 7.34 -13.90
C ASN A 108 -6.14 7.27 -12.80
N VAL A 109 -5.72 7.26 -11.54
CA VAL A 109 -6.61 7.17 -10.38
C VAL A 109 -6.89 8.57 -9.85
N ARG A 110 -8.16 8.97 -9.84
CA ARG A 110 -8.60 10.22 -9.21
C ARG A 110 -9.35 9.92 -7.92
N PHE A 111 -8.74 10.24 -6.79
CA PHE A 111 -9.33 10.19 -5.46
C PHE A 111 -10.30 11.35 -5.24
N TRP A 112 -11.41 11.06 -4.58
CA TRP A 112 -12.50 11.99 -4.25
C TRP A 112 -12.85 12.97 -5.39
N PRO A 113 -13.22 12.46 -6.58
CA PRO A 113 -13.35 13.27 -7.79
C PRO A 113 -14.43 14.35 -7.72
N ALA A 114 -15.43 14.19 -6.84
CA ALA A 114 -16.50 15.16 -6.63
C ALA A 114 -16.36 15.93 -5.30
N PHE A 115 -15.17 15.87 -4.68
CA PHE A 115 -14.90 16.60 -3.44
C PHE A 115 -15.15 18.10 -3.61
N ARG A 116 -15.75 18.71 -2.60
CA ARG A 116 -15.92 20.15 -2.51
C ARG A 116 -15.29 20.65 -1.21
N PRO A 117 -14.44 21.69 -1.26
CA PRO A 117 -13.89 22.27 -0.05
C PRO A 117 -15.03 22.83 0.83
N ASN A 118 -14.90 22.69 2.15
CA ASN A 118 -15.84 23.09 3.22
C ASN A 118 -16.86 22.04 3.72
N CYS A 119 -16.46 20.77 3.77
CA CYS A 119 -17.18 19.74 4.49
C CYS A 119 -16.48 19.56 5.84
N GLY A 120 -17.05 20.10 6.93
CA GLY A 120 -16.81 19.71 8.34
C GLY A 120 -15.39 19.69 8.95
N PRO A 121 -15.23 19.89 10.27
CA PRO A 121 -13.93 19.83 10.95
C PRO A 121 -13.42 18.41 11.31
N LEU A 122 -14.14 17.34 10.93
CA LEU A 122 -13.82 15.95 11.26
C LEU A 122 -14.14 15.03 10.08
N GLU A 123 -13.42 15.18 8.96
CA GLU A 123 -13.68 14.37 7.79
C GLU A 123 -12.53 13.42 7.47
N ASP A 124 -12.78 12.15 7.79
CA ASP A 124 -12.02 10.99 7.33
C ASP A 124 -12.32 10.78 5.83
N PHE A 125 -11.28 10.98 5.04
CA PHE A 125 -11.26 10.83 3.58
C PHE A 125 -10.19 9.83 3.17
N ASP A 126 -9.73 9.01 4.10
CA ASP A 126 -8.73 7.99 3.81
C ASP A 126 -9.32 7.03 2.78
N ALA A 127 -8.62 6.83 1.68
CA ALA A 127 -9.06 5.92 0.64
C ALA A 127 -7.86 5.20 0.04
N THR A 128 -7.96 3.89 -0.10
CA THR A 128 -6.97 3.04 -0.76
C THR A 128 -7.56 2.41 -2.00
N ALA A 129 -6.84 2.52 -3.12
CA ALA A 129 -7.04 1.76 -4.32
C ALA A 129 -6.01 0.62 -4.38
N LEU A 130 -6.48 -0.61 -4.57
CA LEU A 130 -5.63 -1.80 -4.70
C LEU A 130 -5.58 -2.27 -6.15
N ALA A 131 -4.50 -2.93 -6.55
CA ALA A 131 -4.47 -3.68 -7.78
C ALA A 131 -5.43 -4.88 -7.73
N SER A 132 -5.86 -5.31 -8.91
CA SER A 132 -6.70 -6.50 -9.11
C SER A 132 -5.97 -7.80 -8.76
N HIS A 133 -4.65 -7.82 -8.95
CA HIS A 133 -3.80 -9.01 -8.83
C HIS A 133 -2.68 -8.79 -7.81
N PRO A 134 -2.33 -9.84 -7.03
CA PRO A 134 -1.23 -9.79 -6.08
C PRO A 134 0.12 -9.93 -6.79
N PHE A 135 1.19 -9.60 -6.08
CA PHE A 135 2.57 -9.92 -6.45
C PHE A 135 2.96 -11.28 -5.85
N LEU A 136 3.00 -12.31 -6.71
CA LEU A 136 3.32 -13.70 -6.36
C LEU A 136 4.68 -14.11 -6.93
N LYS A 137 5.24 -15.23 -6.47
CA LYS A 137 6.41 -15.83 -7.11
C LYS A 137 6.07 -16.23 -8.55
N ILE A 138 7.03 -16.20 -9.46
CA ILE A 138 6.81 -16.63 -10.87
C ILE A 138 6.22 -18.05 -10.94
N ALA A 139 6.72 -18.96 -10.10
CA ALA A 139 6.23 -20.33 -9.98
C ALA A 139 4.72 -20.43 -9.62
N GLU A 140 4.23 -19.50 -8.80
CA GLU A 140 2.83 -19.46 -8.34
C GLU A 140 1.87 -19.01 -9.44
N TYR A 141 2.30 -18.15 -10.38
CA TYR A 141 1.50 -17.81 -11.56
C TYR A 141 1.41 -18.95 -12.58
N ASN A 142 2.50 -19.68 -12.75
CA ASN A 142 2.59 -20.75 -13.77
C ASN A 142 2.03 -22.09 -13.30
N GLY A 143 1.58 -22.20 -12.04
CA GLY A 143 1.12 -23.46 -11.45
C GLY A 143 2.19 -24.55 -11.43
N GLN A 144 3.47 -24.16 -11.51
CA GLN A 144 4.61 -25.06 -11.56
C GLN A 144 5.51 -24.83 -10.35
N ASN A 145 5.51 -25.77 -9.41
CA ASN A 145 6.48 -25.84 -8.30
C ASN A 145 7.90 -26.24 -8.76
N GLN A 146 8.23 -26.16 -10.06
CA GLN A 146 9.46 -26.74 -10.62
C GLN A 146 10.62 -25.73 -10.77
N TYR A 147 10.44 -24.47 -10.39
CA TYR A 147 11.52 -23.47 -10.33
C TYR A 147 11.97 -23.21 -8.89
N GLU A 148 12.17 -24.26 -8.10
CA GLU A 148 12.66 -24.18 -6.72
C GLU A 148 14.12 -23.68 -6.59
N ASN A 149 14.81 -23.33 -7.69
CA ASN A 149 16.19 -22.89 -7.61
C ASN A 149 16.51 -21.70 -8.54
N GLN A 150 16.75 -20.55 -7.90
CA GLN A 150 17.81 -19.55 -8.17
C GLN A 150 17.47 -18.14 -8.69
N THR A 151 16.25 -17.81 -9.13
CA THR A 151 15.91 -16.41 -9.48
C THR A 151 14.90 -15.82 -8.49
N MET A 152 15.33 -14.80 -7.74
CA MET A 152 14.43 -14.01 -6.89
C MET A 152 13.45 -13.23 -7.78
N THR A 153 12.15 -13.42 -7.57
CA THR A 153 11.13 -12.64 -8.26
C THR A 153 11.19 -11.21 -7.74
N GLN A 154 11.18 -10.24 -8.66
CA GLN A 154 11.15 -8.82 -8.35
C GLN A 154 9.94 -8.18 -9.00
N HIS A 155 8.93 -7.80 -8.22
CA HIS A 155 7.82 -7.02 -8.73
C HIS A 155 8.06 -5.54 -8.49
N TYR A 156 7.70 -4.70 -9.46
CA TYR A 156 7.83 -3.25 -9.33
C TYR A 156 6.62 -2.55 -9.95
N PHE A 157 6.15 -1.52 -9.27
CA PHE A 157 5.24 -0.54 -9.82
C PHE A 157 5.63 0.84 -9.29
N GLU A 158 5.27 1.88 -10.03
CA GLU A 158 5.46 3.25 -9.59
C GLU A 158 4.23 4.10 -9.86
N ILE A 159 4.11 5.17 -9.08
CA ILE A 159 3.10 6.19 -9.24
C ILE A 159 3.74 7.51 -9.56
N THR A 160 3.06 8.34 -10.35
CA THR A 160 3.40 9.75 -10.53
C THR A 160 2.24 10.61 -10.06
N VAL A 161 2.51 11.52 -9.13
CA VAL A 161 1.49 12.44 -8.61
C VAL A 161 1.26 13.54 -9.64
N GLN A 162 0.07 13.57 -10.23
CA GLN A 162 -0.29 14.56 -11.24
C GLN A 162 -0.89 15.81 -10.61
N GLN A 163 -1.76 15.63 -9.61
CA GLN A 163 -2.42 16.71 -8.88
C GLN A 163 -2.71 16.25 -7.44
N ALA A 164 -2.58 17.15 -6.47
CA ALA A 164 -3.00 16.95 -5.10
C ALA A 164 -3.17 18.33 -4.42
N GLY A 165 -4.00 18.39 -3.38
CA GLY A 165 -4.02 19.57 -2.50
C GLY A 165 -2.73 19.69 -1.69
N PRO A 166 -2.38 20.88 -1.17
CA PRO A 166 -1.14 21.08 -0.42
C PRO A 166 -1.08 20.30 0.90
N ASP A 167 -2.23 20.00 1.48
CA ASP A 167 -2.36 19.26 2.74
C ASP A 167 -2.82 17.80 2.53
N VAL A 168 -2.91 17.33 1.28
CA VAL A 168 -3.33 15.95 0.98
C VAL A 168 -2.15 15.02 1.16
N VAL A 169 -2.30 14.05 2.04
CA VAL A 169 -1.38 12.94 2.24
C VAL A 169 -1.69 11.83 1.25
N MET A 170 -0.64 11.30 0.64
CA MET A 170 -0.69 10.18 -0.29
C MET A 170 0.25 9.09 0.19
N ALA A 171 -0.04 7.86 -0.21
CA ALA A 171 0.78 6.71 0.15
C ALA A 171 0.90 5.74 -1.02
N ILE A 172 2.06 5.09 -1.10
CA ILE A 172 2.30 3.92 -1.96
C ILE A 172 2.72 2.74 -1.08
N GLY A 173 2.26 1.54 -1.39
CA GLY A 173 2.62 0.37 -0.63
C GLY A 173 1.97 -0.92 -1.09
N LEU A 174 1.79 -1.81 -0.13
CA LEU A 174 1.30 -3.17 -0.33
C LEU A 174 0.28 -3.49 0.74
N CYS A 175 -0.89 -3.96 0.35
CA CYS A 175 -1.94 -4.40 1.27
C CYS A 175 -2.37 -5.82 0.93
N THR A 176 -2.86 -6.57 1.91
CA THR A 176 -3.54 -7.85 1.67
C THR A 176 -4.97 -7.63 1.15
N ARG A 177 -5.66 -8.73 0.83
CA ARG A 177 -7.10 -8.72 0.59
C ARG A 177 -7.77 -9.74 1.52
N PRO A 178 -8.87 -9.37 2.20
CA PRO A 178 -9.46 -8.03 2.25
C PRO A 178 -8.65 -7.02 3.11
N PHE A 179 -8.68 -5.74 2.72
CA PHE A 179 -8.11 -4.62 3.47
C PHE A 179 -9.18 -3.53 3.66
N PRO A 180 -9.22 -2.82 4.82
CA PRO A 180 -10.17 -1.72 5.02
C PRO A 180 -9.82 -0.56 4.09
N ILE A 181 -10.52 -0.43 2.95
CA ILE A 181 -10.13 0.55 1.92
C ILE A 181 -10.29 2.00 2.37
N PHE A 182 -10.91 2.24 3.52
CA PHE A 182 -11.04 3.54 4.17
C PHE A 182 -9.86 3.85 5.11
N ARG A 183 -8.70 3.25 4.85
CA ARG A 183 -7.46 3.40 5.62
C ARG A 183 -6.31 3.50 4.62
N MET A 184 -5.21 4.13 5.02
CA MET A 184 -4.00 4.24 4.20
C MET A 184 -3.14 2.95 4.25
N PRO A 185 -2.38 2.63 3.19
CA PRO A 185 -1.42 1.53 3.22
C PRO A 185 -0.43 1.65 4.39
N GLY A 186 -0.24 0.57 5.13
CA GLY A 186 0.64 0.52 6.29
C GLY A 186 -0.04 0.79 7.64
N TRP A 187 -1.27 1.33 7.66
CA TRP A 187 -1.94 1.70 8.92
C TRP A 187 -2.64 0.56 9.65
N ASN A 188 -3.08 -0.48 8.95
CA ASN A 188 -3.70 -1.65 9.57
C ASN A 188 -2.90 -2.90 9.25
N LYS A 189 -3.15 -3.97 10.02
CA LYS A 189 -2.42 -5.23 9.88
C LYS A 189 -2.40 -5.74 8.44
N PHE A 190 -1.29 -6.42 8.14
CA PHE A 190 -1.02 -7.05 6.86
C PHE A 190 -0.94 -6.01 5.74
N SER A 191 -0.32 -4.87 6.04
CA SER A 191 -0.03 -3.83 5.05
C SER A 191 1.23 -3.05 5.37
N VAL A 192 1.85 -2.52 4.32
CA VAL A 192 2.96 -1.58 4.42
C VAL A 192 2.76 -0.37 3.51
N GLY A 193 3.35 0.76 3.87
CA GLY A 193 3.24 2.00 3.08
C GLY A 193 4.39 2.97 3.29
N TYR A 194 4.59 3.85 2.32
CA TYR A 194 5.47 5.01 2.36
C TYR A 194 4.62 6.25 2.09
N HIS A 195 4.61 7.19 3.05
CA HIS A 195 3.68 8.33 3.07
C HIS A 195 4.36 9.62 2.62
N SER A 196 3.58 10.52 2.02
CA SER A 196 4.08 11.66 1.26
C SER A 196 4.46 12.87 2.11
N ASP A 197 3.77 13.08 3.23
CA ASP A 197 3.86 14.27 4.06
C ASP A 197 5.14 14.31 4.90
N ASP A 198 5.53 13.17 5.46
CA ASP A 198 6.65 13.06 6.39
C ASP A 198 7.77 12.11 5.90
N GLY A 199 7.53 11.40 4.81
CA GLY A 199 8.46 10.42 4.26
C GLY A 199 8.65 9.17 5.14
N HIS A 200 7.72 8.89 6.06
CA HIS A 200 7.80 7.74 6.94
C HIS A 200 7.33 6.47 6.25
N LYS A 201 7.85 5.34 6.73
CA LYS A 201 7.40 4.00 6.36
C LYS A 201 6.50 3.44 7.47
N PHE A 202 5.47 2.73 7.08
CA PHE A 202 4.45 2.16 7.97
C PHE A 202 4.34 0.67 7.70
N CYS A 203 4.25 -0.14 8.76
CA CYS A 203 4.02 -1.58 8.68
C CYS A 203 3.16 -2.00 9.86
N ASP A 204 1.89 -2.29 9.59
CA ASP A 204 0.89 -2.60 10.62
C ASP A 204 0.82 -1.53 11.74
N ASP A 205 0.98 -0.26 11.36
CA ASP A 205 1.23 0.86 12.27
C ASP A 205 0.22 2.00 12.08
N ALA A 206 -0.73 2.13 13.01
CA ALA A 206 -1.73 3.20 13.00
C ALA A 206 -1.29 4.47 13.74
N THR A 207 -0.05 4.55 14.23
CA THR A 207 0.39 5.59 15.17
C THR A 207 1.11 6.75 14.50
N GLY A 208 2.13 6.46 13.70
CA GLY A 208 2.97 7.50 13.09
C GLY A 208 4.15 6.98 12.30
N GLY A 209 4.30 5.66 12.18
CA GLY A 209 5.31 5.04 11.34
C GLY A 209 6.74 5.30 11.83
N GLN A 210 7.70 4.99 10.98
CA GLN A 210 9.12 5.13 11.25
C GLN A 210 9.78 6.07 10.23
N PRO A 211 10.71 6.96 10.65
CA PRO A 211 11.49 7.76 9.71
C PRO A 211 12.19 6.87 8.68
N PHE A 212 12.11 7.24 7.41
CA PHE A 212 12.62 6.40 6.34
C PHE A 212 13.25 7.19 5.19
N GLY A 213 12.43 7.95 4.47
CA GLY A 213 12.82 8.66 3.26
C GLY A 213 12.43 10.12 3.30
N PRO A 214 12.72 10.88 2.23
CA PRO A 214 12.20 12.23 2.06
C PRO A 214 10.67 12.23 1.90
N SER A 215 10.02 13.36 2.18
CA SER A 215 8.65 13.61 1.72
C SER A 215 8.59 13.73 0.19
N TRP A 216 7.40 13.61 -0.38
CA TRP A 216 7.17 13.66 -1.82
C TRP A 216 5.83 14.31 -2.15
N THR A 217 5.69 14.86 -3.35
CA THR A 217 4.53 15.68 -3.71
C THR A 217 4.21 15.65 -5.21
N VAL A 218 3.34 16.56 -5.65
CA VAL A 218 2.96 16.74 -7.06
C VAL A 218 4.19 16.88 -7.95
N GLY A 219 4.24 16.06 -9.00
CA GLY A 219 5.36 15.97 -9.95
C GLY A 219 6.38 14.88 -9.64
N ASP A 220 6.40 14.35 -8.41
CA ASP A 220 7.28 13.26 -8.03
C ASP A 220 6.75 11.91 -8.54
N THR A 221 7.70 11.00 -8.81
CA THR A 221 7.42 9.60 -9.13
C THR A 221 7.95 8.71 -8.00
N VAL A 222 7.10 7.91 -7.39
CA VAL A 222 7.43 7.05 -6.25
C VAL A 222 7.19 5.60 -6.63
N GLY A 223 8.17 4.73 -6.41
CA GLY A 223 8.09 3.31 -6.76
C GLY A 223 8.15 2.39 -5.57
N CYS A 224 7.61 1.19 -5.74
CA CYS A 224 7.63 0.11 -4.76
C CYS A 224 8.11 -1.19 -5.42
N LEU A 225 9.26 -1.66 -4.96
CA LEU A 225 9.87 -2.94 -5.33
C LEU A 225 9.56 -3.97 -4.23
N TYR A 226 9.10 -5.15 -4.63
CA TYR A 226 8.78 -6.25 -3.72
C TYR A 226 9.32 -7.59 -4.22
N SER A 227 9.94 -8.37 -3.33
CA SER A 227 10.33 -9.75 -3.60
C SER A 227 9.56 -10.73 -2.71
N PRO A 228 8.63 -11.54 -3.26
CA PRO A 228 7.80 -12.47 -2.48
C PRO A 228 8.59 -13.64 -1.86
N GLU A 229 9.78 -13.95 -2.35
CA GLU A 229 10.64 -14.99 -1.76
C GLU A 229 11.28 -14.54 -0.44
N THR A 230 11.66 -13.26 -0.35
CA THR A 230 12.37 -12.70 0.81
C THR A 230 11.49 -11.80 1.67
N GLY A 231 10.36 -11.34 1.13
CA GLY A 231 9.52 -10.32 1.74
C GLY A 231 10.19 -8.96 1.80
N ASN A 232 11.22 -8.71 0.96
CA ASN A 232 11.91 -7.43 0.92
C ASN A 232 11.07 -6.40 0.18
N VAL A 233 10.92 -5.21 0.79
CA VAL A 233 10.27 -4.05 0.20
C VAL A 233 11.27 -2.90 0.13
N THR A 234 11.42 -2.30 -1.05
CA THR A 234 12.27 -1.14 -1.29
C THR A 234 11.47 -0.06 -2.00
N PHE A 235 11.53 1.17 -1.51
CA PHE A 235 10.88 2.29 -2.17
C PHE A 235 11.89 3.10 -2.99
N THR A 236 11.41 3.71 -4.06
CA THR A 236 12.18 4.64 -4.90
C THR A 236 11.48 5.99 -4.93
N LEU A 237 12.25 7.06 -5.00
CA LEU A 237 11.76 8.41 -5.27
C LEU A 237 12.53 8.99 -6.45
N ASN A 238 11.80 9.41 -7.47
CA ASN A 238 12.33 10.02 -8.68
C ASN A 238 13.42 9.20 -9.38
N GLY A 239 13.26 7.87 -9.39
CA GLY A 239 14.20 6.93 -10.00
C GLY A 239 15.43 6.63 -9.15
N ILE A 240 15.47 7.09 -7.89
CA ILE A 240 16.55 6.83 -6.93
C ILE A 240 15.99 5.97 -5.79
N ILE A 241 16.75 4.98 -5.32
CA ILE A 241 16.38 4.19 -4.14
C ILE A 241 16.31 5.10 -2.91
N ALA A 242 15.15 5.16 -2.26
CA ALA A 242 15.00 5.85 -0.97
C ALA A 242 15.58 5.01 0.18
N GLY A 243 15.43 3.69 0.11
CA GLY A 243 16.02 2.73 1.03
C GLY A 243 15.30 1.37 1.01
N GLN A 244 15.92 0.35 1.62
CA GLN A 244 15.19 -0.89 1.94
C GLN A 244 14.29 -0.60 3.15
N ALA A 245 12.98 -0.64 2.93
CA ALA A 245 11.99 -0.27 3.93
C ALA A 245 11.70 -1.44 4.88
N PHE A 246 11.50 -2.64 4.34
CA PHE A 246 11.09 -3.82 5.10
C PHE A 246 11.75 -5.09 4.57
N SER A 247 11.80 -6.12 5.42
CA SER A 247 12.28 -7.47 5.11
C SER A 247 11.44 -8.52 5.85
N GLY A 248 11.38 -9.75 5.34
CA GLY A 248 10.68 -10.84 6.02
C GLY A 248 9.16 -10.85 5.90
N LEU A 249 8.57 -9.99 5.06
CA LEU A 249 7.14 -9.95 4.73
C LEU A 249 6.73 -11.12 3.79
N VAL A 250 7.04 -12.36 4.15
CA VAL A 250 6.78 -13.57 3.33
C VAL A 250 5.46 -14.26 3.62
N ARG A 251 4.73 -13.80 4.64
CA ARG A 251 3.55 -14.51 5.18
C ARG A 251 2.28 -14.30 4.37
N HIS A 252 2.21 -13.22 3.60
CA HIS A 252 0.96 -12.73 3.02
C HIS A 252 1.03 -12.57 1.50
N HIS A 253 -0.14 -12.62 0.86
CA HIS A 253 -0.28 -12.29 -0.55
C HIS A 253 -0.62 -10.80 -0.72
N TYR A 254 0.40 -10.03 -1.09
CA TYR A 254 0.31 -8.58 -1.17
C TYR A 254 -0.13 -8.08 -2.54
N PHE A 255 -0.97 -7.06 -2.53
CA PHE A 255 -1.46 -6.33 -3.68
C PHE A 255 -0.84 -4.92 -3.69
N PRO A 256 -0.30 -4.47 -4.84
CA PRO A 256 0.06 -3.06 -5.05
C PRO A 256 -1.07 -2.15 -4.63
N SER A 257 -0.77 -1.17 -3.81
CA SER A 257 -1.77 -0.30 -3.20
C SER A 257 -1.30 1.13 -3.20
N ILE A 258 -2.24 2.05 -3.44
CA ILE A 258 -2.03 3.49 -3.40
C ILE A 258 -3.16 4.10 -2.56
N GLY A 259 -2.83 5.09 -1.73
CA GLY A 259 -3.80 5.75 -0.87
C GLY A 259 -3.73 7.26 -0.99
N ALA A 260 -4.84 7.93 -0.68
CA ALA A 260 -4.91 9.36 -0.44
C ALA A 260 -5.96 9.68 0.63
N ASP A 261 -5.71 10.71 1.43
CA ASP A 261 -6.63 11.24 2.45
C ASP A 261 -7.49 12.42 1.92
N GLY A 262 -7.54 12.59 0.60
CA GLY A 262 -8.18 13.74 -0.01
C GLY A 262 -8.09 13.72 -1.54
N PRO A 263 -8.48 14.83 -2.21
CA PRO A 263 -8.47 14.89 -3.67
C PRO A 263 -7.05 14.81 -4.22
N ALA A 264 -6.80 13.75 -4.99
CA ALA A 264 -5.53 13.53 -5.67
C ALA A 264 -5.77 12.89 -7.05
N GLN A 265 -4.88 13.15 -7.98
CA GLN A 265 -4.81 12.50 -9.29
C GLN A 265 -3.44 11.85 -9.42
N ILE A 266 -3.43 10.52 -9.51
CA ILE A 266 -2.24 9.69 -9.45
C ILE A 266 -2.21 8.78 -10.67
N GLN A 267 -1.16 8.88 -11.48
CA GLN A 267 -0.92 7.96 -12.57
C GLN A 267 -0.17 6.74 -12.06
N VAL A 268 -0.65 5.53 -12.35
CA VAL A 268 -0.02 4.28 -11.96
C VAL A 268 0.66 3.64 -13.17
N ASN A 269 1.88 3.13 -12.98
CA ASN A 269 2.61 2.38 -13.97
C ASN A 269 2.98 1.01 -13.40
N PHE A 270 2.37 -0.05 -13.93
CA PHE A 270 2.72 -1.45 -13.65
C PHE A 270 3.77 -2.02 -14.62
N GLY A 271 4.39 -1.18 -15.46
CA GLY A 271 5.37 -1.59 -16.47
C GLY A 271 4.89 -1.49 -17.92
N ARG A 272 3.72 -0.87 -18.15
CA ARG A 272 3.22 -0.55 -19.50
C ARG A 272 3.98 0.59 -20.16
N GLN A 273 4.59 1.44 -19.35
CA GLN A 273 5.51 2.49 -19.76
C GLN A 273 6.88 2.23 -19.11
N PRO A 274 7.98 2.75 -19.69
CA PRO A 274 9.28 2.68 -19.04
C PRO A 274 9.21 3.24 -17.62
N PHE A 275 9.82 2.53 -16.68
CA PHE A 275 9.93 3.00 -15.30
C PHE A 275 10.96 4.13 -15.18
N LYS A 276 10.75 5.04 -14.23
CA LYS A 276 11.74 6.08 -13.88
C LYS A 276 12.93 5.48 -13.13
N TYR A 277 12.68 4.49 -12.27
CA TYR A 277 13.74 3.66 -11.70
C TYR A 277 14.15 2.57 -12.70
N SER A 278 15.45 2.48 -12.97
CA SER A 278 15.98 1.41 -13.81
C SER A 278 16.00 0.10 -13.04
N ILE A 279 14.99 -0.73 -13.26
CA ILE A 279 14.92 -2.10 -12.75
C ILE A 279 15.09 -3.11 -13.88
N GLU A 280 16.11 -3.94 -13.75
CA GLU A 280 16.30 -5.10 -14.62
C GLU A 280 15.53 -6.30 -14.05
N ASN A 281 15.08 -7.20 -14.91
CA ASN A 281 14.59 -8.51 -14.51
C ASN A 281 13.40 -8.47 -13.54
N TRP A 282 12.47 -7.54 -13.76
CA TRP A 282 11.22 -7.50 -13.00
C TRP A 282 10.20 -8.51 -13.55
N ALA A 283 9.32 -9.00 -12.68
CA ALA A 283 8.49 -10.19 -12.89
C ALA A 283 7.63 -10.13 -14.16
N GLY A 284 7.03 -8.98 -14.48
CA GLY A 284 6.17 -8.86 -15.66
C GLY A 284 6.89 -8.88 -17.00
N GLN A 285 8.23 -8.91 -17.04
CA GLN A 285 8.98 -9.27 -18.26
C GLN A 285 8.98 -10.77 -18.55
N TYR A 286 8.71 -11.59 -17.54
CA TYR A 286 8.82 -13.05 -17.59
C TYR A 286 7.49 -13.79 -17.59
N ILE A 287 6.39 -13.07 -17.34
CA ILE A 287 5.06 -13.65 -17.15
C ILE A 287 4.11 -13.18 -18.25
#